data_AF-A0A3A6MNC6-F1
#
_entry.id   AF-A0A3A6MNC6-F1
#
_cell.length_a   1.000
_cell.length_b   1.000
_cell.length_c   1.000
_cell.angle_alpha   90.00
_cell.angle_beta   90.00
_cell.angle_gamma   90.00
#
_symmetry.space_group_name_H-M   'P 1'
#
loop_
_entity.id
_entity.type
_entity.pdbx_description
1 polymer ?
#
loop_
_entity_poly.entity_id
_entity_poly.type
_entity_poly.pdbx_seq_one_letter_code
_entity_poly.pdbx_strand_id
1 'polypeptide(L)'
;MKKRGARSGIRAVLLATCAALSVCFFQTGKGWANDIHLCQVVPGETVAQAVNGKIKDIRAAEGKCVYTVIMPEGSGCAAFAIYQHPAGEYEGLRSVLEGESTRLDDLGDDAVLTFDQEAERYWLLVTKGNAVTLQISGDSAEHVRQVAVAALPRFSAR
;
A
#
# COMPACT_ATOMS: atom_id res chain seq x y z
N MET A 1 54.59 32.13 -49.50
CA MET A 1 54.12 33.53 -49.49
C MET A 1 53.04 33.71 -48.41
N LYS A 2 53.22 34.72 -47.52
CA LYS A 2 52.21 35.61 -46.87
C LYS A 2 50.72 35.24 -47.06
N LYS A 3 49.79 35.24 -46.08
CA LYS A 3 49.57 36.10 -44.89
C LYS A 3 48.40 35.56 -44.00
N ARG A 4 48.55 35.71 -42.67
CA ARG A 4 47.62 36.27 -41.63
C ARG A 4 46.19 35.71 -41.53
N GLY A 5 45.60 35.40 -40.37
CA GLY A 5 45.91 35.69 -38.95
C GLY A 5 44.71 36.36 -38.26
N ALA A 6 44.33 35.89 -37.08
CA ALA A 6 43.60 36.63 -36.01
C ALA A 6 43.66 35.78 -34.73
N ARG A 7 44.59 36.04 -33.79
CA ARG A 7 44.49 36.90 -32.61
C ARG A 7 43.28 36.62 -31.70
N SER A 8 43.55 35.96 -30.57
CA SER A 8 43.10 36.25 -29.19
C SER A 8 43.63 35.09 -28.33
N GLY A 9 44.19 35.20 -27.14
CA GLY A 9 44.31 36.23 -26.11
C GLY A 9 44.84 35.46 -24.89
N ILE A 10 45.88 35.99 -24.24
CA ILE A 10 46.49 35.39 -23.04
C ILE A 10 45.55 35.61 -21.85
N ARG A 11 45.53 34.65 -20.90
CA ARG A 11 45.09 34.70 -19.47
C ARG A 11 44.02 33.63 -19.21
N ALA A 12 44.01 32.86 -18.13
CA ALA A 12 44.81 32.82 -16.92
C ALA A 12 44.67 31.41 -16.32
N VAL A 13 45.64 31.06 -15.50
CA VAL A 13 45.66 29.92 -14.59
C VAL A 13 44.45 29.97 -13.65
N LEU A 14 43.74 28.85 -13.51
CA LEU A 14 42.95 28.46 -12.32
C LEU A 14 43.09 26.93 -12.22
N LEU A 15 44.12 26.45 -11.52
CA LEU A 15 44.05 25.98 -10.13
C LEU A 15 42.84 25.08 -9.84
N ALA A 16 43.19 23.79 -9.72
CA ALA A 16 42.56 22.71 -8.98
C ALA A 16 41.37 23.08 -8.08
N THR A 17 40.29 22.29 -8.21
CA THR A 17 39.55 21.73 -7.07
C THR A 17 38.67 20.58 -7.57
N CYS A 18 39.14 19.34 -7.35
CA CYS A 18 38.26 18.19 -7.26
C CYS A 18 37.41 18.36 -5.99
N ALA A 19 36.09 18.49 -6.13
CA ALA A 19 35.15 18.12 -5.08
C ALA A 19 33.74 17.99 -5.67
N ALA A 20 33.36 16.74 -5.90
CA ALA A 20 32.02 16.18 -5.73
C ALA A 20 30.85 17.17 -5.66
N LEU A 21 30.04 17.18 -6.72
CA LEU A 21 28.60 17.46 -6.66
C LEU A 21 27.93 16.65 -7.79
N SER A 22 28.17 15.34 -7.78
CA SER A 22 27.19 14.40 -8.30
C SER A 22 26.00 14.47 -7.35
N VAL A 23 25.11 15.43 -7.59
CA VAL A 23 23.75 15.43 -7.03
C VAL A 23 23.04 14.27 -7.72
N CYS A 24 23.35 13.05 -7.27
CA CYS A 24 22.45 11.93 -7.41
C CYS A 24 21.18 12.37 -6.69
N PHE A 25 20.17 12.75 -7.48
CA PHE A 25 18.78 12.73 -7.06
C PHE A 25 18.43 11.29 -6.71
N PHE A 26 18.92 10.81 -5.56
CA PHE A 26 18.22 9.80 -4.82
C PHE A 26 16.97 10.51 -4.31
N GLN A 27 15.89 10.40 -5.09
CA GLN A 27 14.56 10.49 -4.53
C GLN A 27 14.49 9.39 -3.47
N THR A 28 14.83 9.76 -2.23
CA THR A 28 14.45 9.00 -1.07
C THR A 28 12.93 9.01 -1.07
N GLY A 29 12.33 7.96 -1.65
CA GLY A 29 10.94 7.64 -1.41
C GLY A 29 10.79 7.63 0.10
N LYS A 30 10.08 8.62 0.63
CA LYS A 30 9.66 8.63 2.03
C LYS A 30 8.75 7.41 2.15
N GLY A 31 9.34 6.27 2.52
CA GLY A 31 8.61 5.15 3.09
C GLY A 31 7.76 5.75 4.20
N TRP A 32 6.45 5.57 4.07
CA TRP A 32 5.50 6.20 4.95
C TRP A 32 5.82 5.71 6.36
N ALA A 33 6.26 6.60 7.25
CA ALA A 33 6.58 6.26 8.64
C ALA A 33 5.32 5.90 9.48
N ASN A 34 4.23 5.50 8.80
CA ASN A 34 2.92 5.15 9.34
C ASN A 34 2.68 3.63 9.39
N ASP A 35 3.62 2.80 8.93
CA ASP A 35 3.45 1.34 8.84
C ASP A 35 3.15 0.68 10.20
N ILE A 36 3.68 1.23 11.29
CA ILE A 36 3.41 0.76 12.66
C ILE A 36 1.99 1.15 13.11
N HIS A 37 1.41 2.23 12.56
CA HIS A 37 0.09 2.71 12.99
C HIS A 37 -1.04 1.77 12.55
N LEU A 38 -0.95 1.19 11.34
CA LEU A 38 -2.05 0.36 10.81
C LEU A 38 -2.27 -0.92 11.63
N CYS A 39 -1.20 -1.64 11.98
CA CYS A 39 -1.29 -2.84 12.83
C CYS A 39 -1.82 -2.52 14.24
N GLN A 40 -1.64 -1.29 14.71
CA GLN A 40 -2.16 -0.83 16.01
C GLN A 40 -3.65 -0.44 15.91
N VAL A 41 -4.06 0.17 14.80
CA VAL A 41 -5.46 0.56 14.55
C VAL A 41 -6.34 -0.68 14.32
N VAL A 42 -5.80 -1.69 13.64
CA VAL A 42 -6.43 -2.99 13.40
C VAL A 42 -5.61 -4.10 14.08
N PRO A 43 -5.81 -4.36 15.39
CA PRO A 43 -5.11 -5.45 16.08
C PRO A 43 -5.41 -6.81 15.46
N GLY A 44 -4.44 -7.72 15.48
CA GLY A 44 -4.58 -9.05 14.89
C GLY A 44 -5.70 -9.88 15.51
N GLU A 45 -6.08 -9.63 16.76
CA GLU A 45 -7.24 -10.24 17.41
C GLU A 45 -8.54 -9.90 16.68
N THR A 46 -8.65 -8.68 16.16
CA THR A 46 -9.82 -8.21 15.38
C THR A 46 -9.95 -9.02 14.10
N VAL A 47 -8.83 -9.23 13.39
CA VAL A 47 -8.79 -9.99 12.15
C VAL A 47 -9.05 -11.47 12.42
N ALA A 48 -8.41 -12.05 13.43
CA ALA A 48 -8.58 -13.45 13.78
C ALA A 48 -10.01 -13.77 14.24
N GLN A 49 -10.61 -12.93 15.08
CA GLN A 49 -12.00 -13.11 15.51
C GLN A 49 -12.99 -13.03 14.35
N ALA A 50 -12.76 -12.13 13.39
CA ALA A 50 -13.64 -11.96 12.23
C ALA A 50 -13.82 -13.25 11.42
N VAL A 51 -12.79 -14.10 11.39
CA VAL A 51 -12.77 -15.36 10.63
C VAL A 51 -12.79 -16.60 11.55
N ASN A 52 -13.22 -16.44 12.80
CA ASN A 52 -13.27 -17.50 13.82
C ASN A 52 -11.94 -18.26 14.02
N GLY A 53 -10.81 -17.57 13.82
CA GLY A 53 -9.47 -18.12 13.91
C GLY A 53 -8.69 -17.66 15.13
N LYS A 54 -7.38 -17.97 15.13
CA LYS A 54 -6.40 -17.51 16.13
C LYS A 54 -5.23 -16.84 15.44
N ILE A 55 -4.82 -15.67 15.94
CA ILE A 55 -3.67 -14.98 15.37
C ILE A 55 -2.40 -15.81 15.58
N LYS A 56 -1.64 -16.02 14.50
CA LYS A 56 -0.34 -16.70 14.52
C LYS A 56 0.81 -15.69 14.47
N ASP A 57 0.66 -14.68 13.61
CA ASP A 57 1.71 -13.70 13.34
C ASP A 57 1.13 -12.39 12.78
N ILE A 58 1.80 -11.27 13.09
CA ILE A 58 1.46 -9.93 12.63
C ILE A 58 2.74 -9.24 12.18
N ARG A 59 2.77 -8.73 10.94
CA ARG A 59 3.93 -8.01 10.39
C ARG A 59 3.51 -6.71 9.73
N ALA A 60 4.12 -5.62 10.14
CA ALA A 60 4.11 -4.37 9.37
C ALA A 60 5.12 -4.48 8.23
N ALA A 61 4.73 -4.12 7.02
CA ALA A 61 5.62 -4.07 5.86
C ALA A 61 5.07 -3.07 4.85
N GLU A 62 5.88 -2.16 4.32
CA GLU A 62 5.58 -1.39 3.10
C GLU A 62 4.15 -0.79 3.04
N GLY A 63 3.73 -0.02 4.04
CA GLY A 63 2.40 0.62 4.05
C GLY A 63 1.22 -0.30 4.36
N LYS A 64 1.46 -1.59 4.66
CA LYS A 64 0.43 -2.58 5.02
C LYS A 64 0.72 -3.28 6.33
N CYS A 65 -0.33 -3.86 6.88
CA CYS A 65 -0.21 -4.87 7.92
C CYS A 65 -0.63 -6.25 7.38
N VAL A 66 0.21 -7.25 7.60
CA VAL A 66 -0.03 -8.64 7.19
C VAL A 66 -0.30 -9.49 8.43
N TYR A 67 -1.40 -10.22 8.40
CA TYR A 67 -1.86 -11.10 9.48
C TYR A 67 -1.83 -12.54 8.99
N THR A 68 -1.19 -13.42 9.74
CA THR A 68 -1.34 -14.87 9.53
C THR A 68 -2.26 -15.40 10.61
N VAL A 69 -3.37 -16.02 10.22
CA VAL A 69 -4.39 -16.55 11.11
C VAL A 69 -4.43 -18.07 10.97
N ILE A 70 -4.36 -18.79 12.09
CA ILE A 70 -4.69 -20.21 12.14
C ILE A 70 -6.22 -20.31 12.07
N MET A 71 -6.72 -20.90 11.01
CA MET A 71 -8.14 -21.10 10.75
C MET A 71 -8.68 -22.23 11.64
N PRO A 72 -10.01 -22.28 11.88
CA PRO A 72 -10.62 -23.38 12.63
C PRO A 72 -10.35 -24.76 11.99
N GLU A 73 -10.56 -25.79 12.82
CA GLU A 73 -10.15 -27.19 12.64
C GLU A 73 -9.94 -27.67 11.18
N GLY A 74 -8.67 -27.93 10.82
CA GLY A 74 -8.30 -28.57 9.57
C GLY A 74 -8.07 -27.64 8.37
N SER A 75 -8.43 -26.35 8.47
CA SER A 75 -8.32 -25.39 7.36
C SER A 75 -6.94 -24.74 7.20
N GLY A 76 -5.97 -25.07 8.05
CA GLY A 76 -4.61 -24.56 7.94
C GLY A 76 -4.44 -23.10 8.39
N CYS A 77 -3.61 -22.34 7.68
CA CYS A 77 -3.37 -20.92 7.94
C CYS A 77 -3.85 -20.07 6.76
N ALA A 78 -4.55 -18.98 7.03
CA ALA A 78 -4.88 -17.95 6.06
C ALA A 78 -4.02 -16.71 6.29
N ALA A 79 -3.62 -16.03 5.21
CA ALA A 79 -2.91 -14.78 5.28
C ALA A 79 -3.79 -13.64 4.78
N PHE A 80 -3.87 -12.55 5.53
CA PHE A 80 -4.58 -11.33 5.17
C PHE A 80 -3.62 -10.15 5.08
N ALA A 81 -3.75 -9.31 4.07
CA ALA A 81 -3.03 -8.05 3.96
C ALA A 81 -4.03 -6.90 4.00
N ILE A 82 -3.79 -5.88 4.83
CA ILE A 82 -4.61 -4.67 4.90
C ILE A 82 -3.72 -3.48 4.59
N TYR A 83 -4.15 -2.67 3.63
CA TYR A 83 -3.57 -1.38 3.29
C TYR A 83 -4.56 -0.28 3.69
N GLN A 84 -4.02 0.86 4.10
CA GLN A 84 -4.78 2.06 4.39
C GLN A 84 -4.39 3.16 3.42
N HIS A 85 -5.40 3.79 2.82
CA HIS A 85 -5.26 4.88 1.87
C HIS A 85 -6.12 6.08 2.32
N PRO A 86 -5.75 7.30 1.94
CA PRO A 86 -6.65 8.45 1.98
C PRO A 86 -7.96 8.15 1.22
N ALA A 87 -9.10 8.64 1.74
CA ALA A 87 -10.41 8.42 1.10
C ALA A 87 -10.45 8.85 -0.38
N GLY A 88 -9.76 9.96 -0.72
CA GLY A 88 -9.68 10.49 -2.07
C GLY A 88 -8.96 9.60 -3.09
N GLU A 89 -8.26 8.54 -2.65
CA GLU A 89 -7.59 7.60 -3.55
C GLU A 89 -8.51 6.49 -4.08
N TYR A 90 -9.74 6.36 -3.58
CA TYR A 90 -10.64 5.26 -3.91
C TYR A 90 -10.83 5.08 -5.42
N GLU A 91 -11.23 6.13 -6.14
CA GLU A 91 -11.49 6.05 -7.58
C GLU A 91 -10.24 5.71 -8.39
N GLY A 92 -9.08 6.25 -7.99
CA GLY A 92 -7.80 5.94 -8.61
C GLY A 92 -7.45 4.45 -8.47
N LEU A 93 -7.55 3.92 -7.25
CA LEU A 93 -7.31 2.50 -6.94
C LEU A 93 -8.31 1.59 -7.64
N ARG A 94 -9.60 1.97 -7.65
CA ARG A 94 -10.67 1.22 -8.32
C ARG A 94 -10.43 1.13 -9.83
N SER A 95 -9.96 2.21 -10.46
CA SER A 95 -9.76 2.28 -11.91
C SER A 95 -8.66 1.35 -12.45
N VAL A 96 -7.74 0.92 -11.59
CA VAL A 96 -6.62 0.03 -11.94
C VAL A 96 -6.86 -1.42 -11.52
N LEU A 97 -8.02 -1.74 -10.94
CA LEU A 97 -8.40 -3.13 -10.67
C LEU A 97 -8.66 -3.84 -12.01
N GLU A 98 -7.96 -4.94 -12.22
CA GLU A 98 -8.11 -5.78 -13.40
C GLU A 98 -9.06 -6.95 -13.11
N GLY A 99 -9.85 -7.36 -14.10
CA GLY A 99 -10.76 -8.50 -13.99
C GLY A 99 -12.20 -8.15 -13.59
N GLU A 100 -13.03 -9.19 -13.47
CA GLU A 100 -14.42 -9.04 -13.09
C GLU A 100 -14.53 -8.59 -11.63
N SER A 101 -15.32 -7.55 -11.41
CA SER A 101 -15.46 -6.87 -10.13
C SER A 101 -16.91 -6.92 -9.67
N THR A 102 -17.13 -7.37 -8.44
CA THR A 102 -18.44 -7.46 -7.81
C THR A 102 -18.60 -6.34 -6.79
N ARG A 103 -19.68 -5.55 -6.91
CA ARG A 103 -20.01 -4.51 -5.92
C ARG A 103 -20.64 -5.13 -4.68
N LEU A 104 -20.29 -4.62 -3.50
CA LEU A 104 -20.89 -4.99 -2.22
C LEU A 104 -21.66 -3.79 -1.63
N ASP A 105 -22.98 -3.76 -1.81
CA ASP A 105 -23.79 -2.58 -1.46
C ASP A 105 -24.00 -2.35 0.05
N ASP A 106 -23.65 -3.33 0.89
CA ASP A 106 -23.85 -3.28 2.34
C ASP A 106 -22.56 -3.06 3.14
N LEU A 107 -21.48 -2.60 2.48
CA LEU A 107 -20.18 -2.41 3.10
C LEU A 107 -19.56 -1.05 2.76
N GLY A 108 -19.36 -0.21 3.77
CA GLY A 108 -18.83 1.15 3.58
C GLY A 108 -19.79 2.02 2.77
N ASP A 109 -19.25 3.05 2.12
CA ASP A 109 -20.01 3.90 1.21
C ASP A 109 -19.94 3.38 -0.23
N ASP A 110 -18.81 2.77 -0.59
CA ASP A 110 -18.66 1.96 -1.80
C ASP A 110 -17.63 0.86 -1.56
N ALA A 111 -17.90 -0.34 -2.07
CA ALA A 111 -17.03 -1.49 -1.93
C ALA A 111 -17.06 -2.36 -3.18
N VAL A 112 -15.88 -2.78 -3.63
CA VAL A 112 -15.69 -3.62 -4.81
C VAL A 112 -14.75 -4.76 -4.46
N LEU A 113 -15.19 -5.98 -4.76
CA LEU A 113 -14.43 -7.22 -4.61
C LEU A 113 -13.99 -7.71 -6.00
N THR A 114 -12.72 -8.04 -6.12
CA THR A 114 -12.10 -8.53 -7.37
C THR A 114 -11.24 -9.75 -7.04
N PHE A 115 -11.11 -10.69 -7.99
CA PHE A 115 -10.16 -11.80 -7.88
C PHE A 115 -8.98 -11.55 -8.81
N ASP A 116 -7.79 -11.44 -8.24
CA ASP A 116 -6.52 -11.33 -8.96
C ASP A 116 -6.03 -12.75 -9.29
N GLN A 117 -6.02 -13.08 -10.58
CA GLN A 117 -5.63 -14.40 -11.07
C GLN A 117 -4.13 -14.65 -10.97
N GLU A 118 -3.28 -13.62 -11.04
CA GLU A 118 -1.83 -13.78 -10.98
C GLU A 118 -1.39 -14.04 -9.53
N ALA A 119 -1.96 -13.30 -8.59
CA ALA A 119 -1.69 -13.48 -7.17
C ALA A 119 -2.47 -14.66 -6.55
N GLU A 120 -3.48 -15.19 -7.25
CA GLU A 120 -4.48 -16.15 -6.76
C GLU A 120 -5.18 -15.67 -5.48
N ARG A 121 -5.59 -14.40 -5.44
CA ARG A 121 -6.12 -13.74 -4.24
C ARG A 121 -7.32 -12.86 -4.52
N TYR A 122 -8.21 -12.81 -3.53
CA TYR A 122 -9.28 -11.82 -3.50
C TYR A 122 -8.76 -10.50 -2.97
N TRP A 123 -9.17 -9.42 -3.61
CA TRP A 123 -8.94 -8.05 -3.19
C TRP A 123 -10.26 -7.33 -3.02
N LEU A 124 -10.46 -6.74 -1.84
CA LEU A 124 -11.60 -5.89 -1.55
C LEU A 124 -11.11 -4.47 -1.33
N LEU A 125 -11.60 -3.55 -2.16
CA LEU A 125 -11.41 -2.13 -2.00
C LEU A 125 -12.70 -1.53 -1.44
N VAL A 126 -12.60 -0.85 -0.30
CA VAL A 126 -13.75 -0.24 0.37
C VAL A 126 -13.40 1.16 0.87
N THR A 127 -14.30 2.11 0.62
CA THR A 127 -14.21 3.47 1.18
C THR A 127 -15.27 3.70 2.24
N LYS A 128 -14.94 4.55 3.22
CA LYS A 128 -15.87 4.99 4.26
C LYS A 128 -15.78 6.50 4.47
N GLY A 129 -16.83 7.21 4.09
CA GLY A 129 -16.92 8.66 4.11
C GLY A 129 -15.76 9.32 3.38
N ASN A 130 -15.41 10.51 3.86
CA ASN A 130 -14.15 11.17 3.51
C ASN A 130 -13.01 10.77 4.46
N ALA A 131 -13.13 9.65 5.19
CA ALA A 131 -12.20 9.28 6.25
C ALA A 131 -11.07 8.37 5.75
N VAL A 132 -11.41 7.24 5.13
CA VAL A 132 -10.42 6.22 4.74
C VAL A 132 -10.88 5.41 3.54
N THR A 133 -9.90 4.91 2.79
CA THR A 133 -10.04 3.78 1.88
C THR A 133 -9.19 2.62 2.40
N LEU A 134 -9.77 1.43 2.52
CA LEU A 134 -9.05 0.21 2.86
C LEU A 134 -8.98 -0.70 1.64
N GLN A 135 -7.82 -1.30 1.43
CA GLN A 135 -7.63 -2.38 0.48
C GLN A 135 -7.22 -3.64 1.25
N ILE A 136 -8.00 -4.72 1.13
CA ILE A 136 -7.85 -5.94 1.93
C ILE A 136 -7.70 -7.12 1.00
N SER A 137 -6.70 -7.98 1.22
CA SER A 137 -6.49 -9.19 0.43
C SER A 137 -6.51 -10.46 1.26
N GLY A 138 -6.99 -11.55 0.66
CA GLY A 138 -7.14 -12.86 1.28
C GLY A 138 -7.36 -13.97 0.24
N ASP A 139 -7.46 -15.21 0.72
CA ASP A 139 -7.69 -16.41 -0.11
C ASP A 139 -9.18 -16.71 -0.37
N SER A 140 -10.08 -16.09 0.39
CA SER A 140 -11.52 -16.27 0.31
C SER A 140 -12.25 -14.94 0.26
N ALA A 141 -13.16 -14.78 -0.71
CA ALA A 141 -14.08 -13.65 -0.81
C ALA A 141 -14.83 -13.39 0.50
N GLU A 142 -15.31 -14.46 1.14
CA GLU A 142 -16.07 -14.40 2.39
C GLU A 142 -15.20 -13.89 3.54
N HIS A 143 -14.01 -14.47 3.71
CA HIS A 143 -13.11 -14.07 4.80
C HIS A 143 -12.63 -12.62 4.63
N VAL A 144 -12.30 -12.20 3.39
CA VAL A 144 -11.90 -10.82 3.10
C VAL A 144 -13.02 -9.84 3.49
N ARG A 145 -14.27 -10.15 3.16
CA ARG A 145 -15.43 -9.35 3.56
C ARG A 145 -15.61 -9.30 5.08
N GLN A 146 -15.52 -10.44 5.76
CA GLN A 146 -15.62 -10.49 7.23
C GLN A 146 -14.55 -9.63 7.91
N VAL A 147 -13.30 -9.72 7.44
CA VAL A 147 -12.20 -8.89 7.92
C VAL A 147 -12.47 -7.41 7.69
N ALA A 148 -13.01 -7.03 6.54
CA ALA A 148 -13.37 -5.65 6.22
C ALA A 148 -14.45 -5.08 7.15
N VAL A 149 -15.51 -5.85 7.38
CA VAL A 149 -16.58 -5.51 8.34
C VAL A 149 -16.00 -5.26 9.74
N ALA A 150 -15.04 -6.07 10.17
CA ALA A 150 -14.40 -5.93 11.48
C ALA A 150 -13.41 -4.75 11.55
N ALA A 151 -12.69 -4.46 10.46
CA ALA A 151 -11.66 -3.43 10.41
C ALA A 151 -12.23 -2.01 10.23
N LEU A 152 -13.21 -1.82 9.33
CA LEU A 152 -13.74 -0.50 8.96
C LEU A 152 -14.22 0.37 10.14
N PRO A 153 -14.89 -0.16 11.19
CA PRO A 153 -15.31 0.64 12.33
C PRO A 153 -14.16 1.37 13.04
N ARG A 154 -12.93 0.86 12.95
CA ARG A 154 -11.74 1.46 13.60
C ARG A 154 -11.30 2.78 12.99
N PHE A 155 -11.80 3.13 11.80
CA PHE A 155 -11.45 4.34 11.05
C PHE A 155 -12.59 5.35 10.96
N SER A 156 -13.69 5.08 11.66
CA SER A 156 -14.81 6.03 11.72
C SER A 156 -14.42 7.13 12.68
N ALA A 157 -14.63 8.40 12.29
CA ALA A 157 -14.39 9.54 13.17
C ALA A 157 -15.11 9.33 14.52
N ARG A 158 -14.38 9.57 15.61
CA ARG A 158 -14.99 9.80 16.92
C ARG A 158 -15.73 11.13 16.91
#